data_AF-A0A8T6VJX7-F1
#
_entry.id   AF-A0A8T6VJX7-F1
#
_cell.length_a   1.000
_cell.length_b   1.000
_cell.length_c   1.000
_cell.angle_alpha   90.00
_cell.angle_beta   90.00
_cell.angle_gamma   90.00
#
_symmetry.space_group_name_H-M   'P 1'
#
loop_
_entity.id
_entity.type
_entity.pdbx_description
1 polymer ?
#
loop_
_entity_poly.entity_id
_entity_poly.type
_entity_poly.pdbx_seq_one_letter_code
_entity_poly.pdbx_strand_id
1 'polypeptide(L)' 'HASHDNEPDRILLIEERCIGCGVCAYNCPNDAIKMVKVKDQVPEMTPREAMMRVEAERVH' A
#
# COMPACT_ATOMS: atom_id res chain seq x y z
N HIS A 1 -5.07 28.23 11.13
CA HIS A 1 -4.80 26.84 10.71
C HIS A 1 -3.73 26.85 9.62
N ALA A 2 -2.49 27.15 10.01
CA ALA A 2 -1.36 27.19 9.09
C ALA A 2 -0.09 26.71 9.84
N SER A 3 0.72 25.94 9.13
CA SER A 3 2.18 25.88 9.29
C SER A 3 2.80 25.03 10.41
N HIS A 4 2.46 23.74 10.48
CA HIS A 4 3.28 22.76 11.23
C HIS A 4 3.63 21.52 10.39
N ASP A 5 3.76 21.69 9.06
CA ASP A 5 3.97 20.59 8.12
C ASP A 5 5.43 20.13 8.00
N ASN A 6 6.36 20.69 8.81
CA ASN A 6 7.80 20.40 8.77
C ASN A 6 8.39 20.14 10.17
N GLU A 7 7.65 19.46 11.05
CA GLU A 7 8.20 18.94 12.30
C GLU A 7 8.90 17.59 12.03
N PRO A 8 10.20 17.44 12.33
CA PRO A 8 10.98 16.26 11.94
C PRO A 8 10.50 14.95 12.59
N ASP A 9 9.76 15.04 13.70
CA ASP A 9 9.30 13.89 14.48
C ASP A 9 7.93 13.35 14.02
N ARG A 10 7.34 13.91 12.96
CA ARG A 10 6.05 13.46 12.43
C ARG A 10 6.20 12.33 11.41
N ILE A 11 5.45 11.25 11.60
CA ILE A 11 5.33 10.19 10.58
C ILE A 11 4.56 10.75 9.37
N LEU A 12 5.18 10.68 8.18
CA LEU A 12 4.57 11.02 6.90
C LEU A 12 4.16 9.74 6.15
N LEU A 13 2.89 9.65 5.79
CA LEU A 13 2.39 8.60 4.89
C LEU A 13 2.32 9.17 3.46
N ILE A 14 3.13 8.61 2.57
CA ILE A 14 3.11 8.92 1.14
C ILE A 14 2.23 7.87 0.45
N GLU A 15 0.96 8.19 0.22
CA GLU A 15 -0.05 7.23 -0.25
C GLU A 15 0.32 6.59 -1.59
N GLU A 16 0.90 7.35 -2.52
CA GLU A 16 1.30 6.85 -3.84
C GLU A 16 2.44 5.83 -3.78
N ARG A 17 3.18 5.76 -2.66
CA ARG A 17 4.24 4.77 -2.42
C ARG A 17 3.78 3.65 -1.49
N CYS A 18 2.60 3.76 -0.90
CA CYS A 18 2.07 2.76 0.01
C CYS A 18 1.62 1.53 -0.77
N ILE A 19 2.24 0.38 -0.49
CA ILE A 19 1.85 -0.91 -1.09
C ILE A 19 0.79 -1.66 -0.29
N GLY A 20 0.35 -1.10 0.84
CA GLY A 20 -0.69 -1.70 1.68
C GLY A 20 -0.26 -2.96 2.45
N CYS A 21 1.02 -3.12 2.80
CA CYS A 21 1.52 -4.32 3.50
C CYS A 21 1.09 -4.43 4.96
N GLY A 22 0.67 -3.33 5.60
CA GLY A 22 0.14 -3.32 6.98
C GLY A 22 1.17 -3.31 8.12
N VAL A 23 2.48 -3.36 7.83
CA VAL A 23 3.52 -3.40 8.87
C VAL A 23 3.47 -2.17 9.81
N CYS A 24 3.21 -0.99 9.25
CA CYS A 24 3.12 0.26 10.03
C CYS A 24 1.93 0.27 11.00
N ALA A 25 0.77 -0.23 10.57
CA ALA A 25 -0.41 -0.35 11.42
C ALA A 25 -0.20 -1.38 12.53
N TYR A 26 0.36 -2.55 12.19
CA TYR A 26 0.64 -3.62 13.15
C TYR A 26 1.63 -3.22 14.25
N ASN A 27 2.70 -2.50 13.88
CA ASN A 27 3.73 -2.09 14.84
C ASN A 27 3.36 -0.83 15.63
N CYS A 28 2.23 -0.16 15.34
CA CYS A 28 1.88 1.07 16.02
C CYS A 28 1.39 0.79 17.44
N PRO A 29 2.13 1.22 18.49
CA PRO A 29 1.75 0.91 19.88
C PRO A 29 0.48 1.62 20.32
N ASN A 30 0.12 2.71 19.63
CA ASN A 30 -1.04 3.55 19.94
C ASN A 30 -2.18 3.37 18.93
N ASP A 31 -2.10 2.38 18.04
CA ASP A 31 -3.12 2.10 17.02
C ASP A 31 -3.54 3.36 16.21
N ALA A 32 -2.56 4.22 15.94
CA ALA A 32 -2.78 5.52 15.28
C ALA A 32 -2.99 5.40 13.77
N ILE A 33 -2.70 4.24 13.17
CA ILE A 33 -2.76 3.98 11.74
C ILE A 33 -3.71 2.80 11.49
N LYS A 34 -4.66 2.95 10.58
CA LYS A 34 -5.64 1.92 10.23
C LYS A 34 -5.53 1.52 8.77
N MET A 35 -5.65 0.23 8.51
CA MET A 35 -5.70 -0.31 7.15
C MET A 35 -7.10 -0.19 6.58
N VAL A 36 -7.20 0.36 5.36
CA VAL A 36 -8.45 0.47 4.60
C VAL A 36 -8.33 -0.27 3.27
N LYS A 37 -9.42 -0.88 2.82
CA LYS A 37 -9.48 -1.45 1.48
C LYS A 37 -9.63 -0.32 0.47
N VAL A 38 -8.70 -0.23 -0.48
CA VAL A 38 -8.68 0.81 -1.52
C VAL A 38 -9.32 0.36 -2.84
N LYS A 39 -9.53 -0.95 -3.01
CA LYS A 39 -10.15 -1.55 -4.19
C LYS A 39 -11.05 -2.69 -3.75
N ASP A 40 -12.30 -2.66 -4.18
CA ASP A 40 -13.26 -3.76 -3.95
C ASP A 40 -13.15 -4.86 -5.01
N GLN A 41 -12.49 -4.55 -6.12
CA GLN A 41 -12.32 -5.47 -7.24
C GLN A 41 -11.16 -6.42 -6.95
N VAL A 42 -11.49 -7.68 -6.69
CA VAL A 42 -10.54 -8.78 -6.80
C VAL A 42 -10.43 -9.11 -8.29
N PRO A 43 -9.24 -9.04 -8.91
CA PRO A 43 -9.08 -9.47 -10.29
C PRO A 43 -9.58 -10.91 -10.44
N GLU A 44 -10.28 -11.21 -11.55
CA GLU A 44 -10.82 -12.55 -11.81
C GLU A 44 -9.74 -13.64 -11.98
N MET A 45 -8.46 -13.25 -11.98
CA MET A 45 -7.31 -14.14 -12.10
C MET A 45 -6.45 -14.14 -10.85
N THR A 46 -5.90 -15.32 -10.54
CA THR A 46 -4.98 -15.49 -9.42
C THR A 46 -3.64 -14.78 -9.69
N PRO A 47 -2.88 -14.39 -8.65
CA PRO A 47 -1.55 -13.81 -8.82
C PRO A 47 -0.63 -14.69 -9.68
N ARG A 48 -0.75 -16.02 -9.55
CA ARG A 48 0.04 -16.98 -10.33
C ARG A 48 -0.32 -16.94 -11.82
N GLU A 49 -1.61 -16.94 -12.15
CA GLU A 49 -2.05 -16.84 -13.55
C GLU A 49 -1.67 -15.50 -14.17
N ALA A 50 -1.78 -14.40 -13.41
CA ALA A 50 -1.33 -13.10 -13.84
C ALA A 50 0.18 -13.09 -14.13
N MET A 51 1.01 -13.69 -13.27
CA MET A 51 2.45 -13.83 -13.50
C MET A 51 2.75 -14.66 -14.75
N MET A 52 2.08 -15.81 -14.93
CA MET A 52 2.25 -16.64 -16.12
C MET A 52 1.91 -15.88 -17.41
N ARG A 53 0.88 -15.02 -17.38
CA ARG A 53 0.52 -14.19 -18.52
C ARG A 53 1.59 -13.14 -18.83
N VAL A 54 2.11 -12.46 -17.81
CA VAL A 54 3.22 -11.49 -17.97
C VAL A 54 4.48 -12.17 -18.53
N GLU A 55 4.81 -13.36 -18.06
CA GLU A 55 5.92 -14.15 -18.59
C GLU A 55 5.70 -14.52 -20.05
N ALA A 56 4.51 -14.99 -20.43
CA ALA A 56 4.18 -15.31 -21.81
C ALA A 56 4.21 -14.08 -22.74
N GLU A 57 3.73 -12.93 -22.26
CA GLU A 57 3.75 -11.65 -22.99
C GLU A 57 5.16 -11.09 -23.16
N ARG A 58 6.08 -11.35 -22.21
CA ARG A 58 7.48 -10.89 -22.26
C ARG A 58 8.34 -11.64 -23.29
N VAL A 59 7.88 -12.79 -23.78
CA VAL A 59 8.60 -13.67 -24.71
C VAL A 59 8.28 -13.34 -26.18
N HIS A 60 7.34 -12.42 -26.43
CA HIS A 60 7.02 -11.86 -27.75
C HIS A 60 7.57 -10.44 -27.87
#